data_AF-A0A254QH03-F1
#
_entry.id   AF-A0A254QH03-F1
#
_cell.length_a   1.000
_cell.length_b   1.000
_cell.length_c   1.000
_cell.angle_alpha   90.00
_cell.angle_beta   90.00
_cell.angle_gamma   90.00
#
_symmetry.space_group_name_H-M   'P 1'
#
loop_
_entity.id
_entity.type
_entity.pdbx_description
1 polymer ?
#
loop_
_entity_poly.entity_id
_entity_poly.type
_entity_poly.pdbx_seq_one_letter_code
_entity_poly.pdbx_strand_id
1 'polypeptide(L)'
;MMPLIFVQPLLQQPPLVSLEQKTIRLENFAPILSKALGEPIVIATPLLNDTITISVKDISKSDLMRRLATLANATWSKKERFLLFEQTSEQQRAEKLFAESERYKRLAKSIEEAKKRVAKFTAFDENEAKSLKRELESLSKTRPAGEEGSYDRNYYGRIERADARGPYNRFMKRLMSRITPDMMMPLSDDDRRVVYSNHPTAMQRPLKVRFDDLWAELVNEQNIWADVTQSTPIKSGRDTEYISYGFSETASRTNAVSNKIPTIQIRFTTDITGFNDSAQVALYDEKGSSISTSFESFNGINQEEAEELQKSMGEQKSVTKLKLSPEAEAYTKLELRSRIAKRPPIEKSLLEQLLNPEKYEASGQYQLEVLKWLGQNKNVIAYNLSELGETFGNLDNLKSPYLRKIVDLEETDSWLTLTLRDRLAARKMTVDPRTIGPLIRLAHERDCVSIEEESEFAAKLPPNEMASYRLSRRINQVRPYDLPVNNDRATLRMYAFMDPPLRKLIFSGKVVPLQKLGDRFAREIYKAIFWADWANWDVDYQMFQKPNGCWSEEFNE
;
A
#
# COMPACT_ATOMS: atom_id res chain seq x y z
N MET A 1 -67.77 -44.16 0.05
CA MET A 1 -66.50 -43.50 0.45
C MET A 1 -65.72 -43.21 -0.81
N MET A 2 -65.60 -41.95 -1.20
CA MET A 2 -64.72 -41.54 -2.31
C MET A 2 -63.32 -41.24 -1.76
N PRO A 3 -62.25 -41.68 -2.43
CA PRO A 3 -60.89 -41.34 -2.02
C PRO A 3 -60.63 -39.86 -2.33
N LEU A 4 -60.26 -39.08 -1.31
CA LEU A 4 -59.69 -37.75 -1.51
C LEU A 4 -58.34 -37.90 -2.21
N ILE A 5 -58.30 -37.52 -3.49
CA ILE A 5 -57.04 -37.35 -4.23
C ILE A 5 -56.46 -36.02 -3.78
N PHE A 6 -55.48 -36.06 -2.88
CA PHE A 6 -54.63 -34.91 -2.60
C PHE A 6 -53.72 -34.69 -3.81
N VAL A 7 -54.09 -33.74 -4.67
CA VAL A 7 -53.19 -33.21 -5.68
C VAL A 7 -52.13 -32.39 -4.93
N GLN A 8 -50.96 -32.98 -4.69
CA GLN A 8 -49.80 -32.19 -4.26
C GLN A 8 -49.56 -31.14 -5.34
N PRO A 9 -49.63 -29.83 -5.02
CA PRO A 9 -49.27 -28.81 -5.98
C PRO A 9 -47.84 -29.09 -6.42
N LEU A 10 -47.64 -29.26 -7.73
CA LEU A 10 -46.32 -29.31 -8.35
C LEU A 10 -45.54 -28.10 -7.82
N LEU A 11 -44.59 -28.35 -6.91
CA LEU A 11 -43.71 -27.33 -6.38
C LEU A 11 -42.94 -26.79 -7.58
N GLN A 12 -43.34 -25.61 -8.07
CA GLN A 12 -42.60 -24.91 -9.10
C GLN A 12 -41.19 -24.75 -8.57
N GLN A 13 -40.22 -25.34 -9.27
CA GLN A 13 -38.83 -25.19 -8.90
C GLN A 13 -38.51 -23.69 -8.92
N PRO A 14 -37.84 -23.17 -7.87
CA PRO A 14 -37.52 -21.76 -7.82
C PRO A 14 -36.68 -21.40 -9.05
N PRO A 15 -36.89 -20.20 -9.64
CA PRO A 15 -36.15 -19.78 -10.82
C PRO A 15 -34.65 -19.82 -10.55
N LEU A 16 -33.92 -20.49 -11.44
CA LEU A 16 -32.47 -20.58 -11.41
C LEU A 16 -31.85 -19.41 -12.17
N VAL A 17 -30.68 -18.99 -11.72
CA VAL A 17 -29.92 -17.84 -12.22
C VAL A 17 -28.57 -18.34 -12.71
N SER A 18 -28.22 -17.95 -13.94
CA SER A 18 -26.90 -18.12 -14.52
C SER A 18 -26.36 -16.74 -14.89
N LEU A 19 -25.19 -16.40 -14.38
CA LEU A 19 -24.62 -15.06 -14.52
C LEU A 19 -23.09 -15.14 -14.58
N GLU A 20 -22.52 -14.58 -15.63
CA GLU A 20 -21.07 -14.40 -15.76
C GLU A 20 -20.78 -12.94 -16.02
N GLN A 21 -19.98 -12.32 -15.15
CA GLN A 21 -19.53 -10.94 -15.25
C GLN A 21 -18.06 -10.83 -14.86
N LYS A 22 -17.29 -10.16 -15.74
CA LYS A 22 -15.96 -9.67 -15.39
C LYS A 22 -16.05 -8.68 -14.24
N THR A 23 -14.92 -8.37 -13.61
CA THR A 23 -14.90 -7.41 -12.51
C THR A 23 -15.61 -6.12 -12.92
N ILE A 24 -16.60 -5.72 -12.12
CA ILE A 24 -17.46 -4.59 -12.41
C ILE A 24 -17.87 -3.94 -11.10
N ARG A 25 -18.09 -2.62 -11.11
CA ARG A 25 -18.61 -1.88 -9.96
C ARG A 25 -20.05 -2.29 -9.66
N LEU A 26 -20.43 -2.35 -8.38
CA LEU A 26 -21.79 -2.70 -7.98
C LEU A 26 -22.84 -1.77 -8.60
N GLU A 27 -22.51 -0.49 -8.76
CA GLU A 27 -23.36 0.47 -9.47
C GLU A 27 -23.70 0.01 -10.90
N ASN A 28 -22.71 -0.46 -11.64
CA ASN A 28 -22.88 -0.92 -13.03
C ASN A 28 -23.41 -2.37 -13.09
N PHE A 29 -23.22 -3.14 -12.03
CA PHE A 29 -23.73 -4.51 -11.89
C PHE A 29 -25.23 -4.54 -11.59
N ALA A 30 -25.77 -3.54 -10.87
CA ALA A 30 -27.14 -3.53 -10.40
C ALA A 30 -28.19 -3.69 -11.53
N PRO A 31 -28.08 -3.04 -12.71
CA PRO A 31 -29.01 -3.29 -13.82
C PRO A 31 -28.93 -4.72 -14.36
N ILE A 32 -27.73 -5.31 -14.41
CA ILE A 32 -27.51 -6.69 -14.88
C ILE A 32 -28.15 -7.67 -13.90
N LEU A 33 -27.91 -7.48 -12.61
CA LEU A 33 -28.50 -8.28 -11.55
C LEU A 33 -30.02 -8.11 -11.51
N SER A 34 -30.54 -6.89 -11.72
CA SER A 34 -31.99 -6.63 -11.77
C SER A 34 -32.68 -7.46 -12.84
N LYS A 35 -32.08 -7.51 -14.05
CA LYS A 35 -32.58 -8.32 -15.15
C LYS A 35 -32.52 -9.82 -14.83
N ALA A 36 -31.42 -10.28 -14.22
CA ALA A 36 -31.23 -11.68 -13.86
C ALA A 36 -32.21 -12.13 -12.74
N LEU A 37 -32.55 -11.24 -11.81
CA LEU A 37 -33.43 -11.54 -10.68
C LEU A 37 -34.91 -11.20 -10.91
N GLY A 38 -35.23 -10.49 -12.01
CA GLY A 38 -36.58 -10.04 -12.33
C GLY A 38 -37.14 -8.97 -11.40
N GLU A 39 -36.28 -8.25 -10.65
CA GLU A 39 -36.67 -7.20 -9.72
C GLU A 39 -35.74 -5.98 -9.87
N PRO A 40 -36.24 -4.74 -9.82
CA PRO A 40 -35.37 -3.57 -9.81
C PRO A 40 -34.47 -3.57 -8.56
N ILE A 41 -33.18 -3.31 -8.73
CA ILE A 41 -32.19 -3.26 -7.66
C ILE A 41 -31.57 -1.87 -7.56
N VAL A 42 -31.45 -1.38 -6.33
CA VAL A 42 -30.76 -0.14 -6.00
C VAL A 42 -29.62 -0.45 -5.01
N ILE A 43 -28.44 0.10 -5.26
CA ILE A 43 -27.26 -0.05 -4.40
C ILE A 43 -27.11 1.22 -3.56
N ALA A 44 -26.96 1.08 -2.24
CA ALA A 44 -26.72 2.21 -1.36
C ALA A 44 -25.34 2.86 -1.61
N THR A 45 -25.23 4.17 -1.38
CA THR A 45 -24.03 4.97 -1.64
C THR A 45 -22.71 4.37 -1.12
N PRO A 46 -22.63 3.83 0.11
CA PRO A 46 -21.37 3.26 0.63
C PRO A 46 -20.82 2.08 -0.18
N LEU A 47 -21.67 1.42 -0.97
CA LEU A 47 -21.35 0.22 -1.74
C LEU A 47 -21.16 0.49 -3.24
N LEU A 48 -21.45 1.70 -3.74
CA LEU A 48 -21.45 1.99 -5.19
C LEU A 48 -20.09 1.72 -5.86
N ASN A 49 -19.00 1.97 -5.14
CA ASN A 49 -17.65 1.82 -5.64
C ASN A 49 -17.08 0.41 -5.46
N ASP A 50 -17.77 -0.45 -4.72
CA ASP A 50 -17.32 -1.83 -4.54
C ASP A 50 -17.36 -2.58 -5.87
N THR A 51 -16.42 -3.51 -6.05
CA THR A 51 -16.29 -4.31 -7.25
C THR A 51 -16.66 -5.77 -7.00
N ILE A 52 -17.21 -6.41 -8.02
CA ILE A 52 -17.57 -7.82 -7.98
C ILE A 52 -17.12 -8.52 -9.26
N THR A 53 -16.63 -9.74 -9.13
CA THR A 53 -16.42 -10.68 -10.23
C THR A 53 -17.26 -11.91 -9.94
N ILE A 54 -18.00 -12.42 -10.93
CA ILE A 54 -18.92 -13.54 -10.69
C ILE A 54 -19.02 -14.44 -11.93
N SER A 55 -18.99 -15.75 -11.73
CA SER A 55 -19.40 -16.75 -12.73
C SER A 55 -20.14 -17.86 -12.02
N VAL A 56 -21.46 -17.88 -12.20
CA VAL A 56 -22.39 -18.80 -11.55
C VAL A 56 -23.31 -19.41 -12.57
N LYS A 57 -23.68 -20.67 -12.33
CA LYS A 57 -24.55 -21.44 -13.22
C LYS A 57 -25.63 -22.15 -12.41
N ASP A 58 -26.87 -21.96 -12.85
CA ASP A 58 -28.06 -22.67 -12.39
C ASP A 58 -28.24 -22.63 -10.86
N ILE A 59 -27.99 -21.46 -10.25
CA ILE A 59 -28.13 -21.26 -8.80
C ILE A 59 -29.47 -20.61 -8.45
N SER A 60 -30.02 -20.92 -7.28
CA SER A 60 -31.26 -20.24 -6.84
C SER A 60 -31.02 -18.75 -6.60
N LYS A 61 -32.00 -17.90 -6.91
CA LYS A 61 -31.99 -16.47 -6.59
C LYS A 61 -31.64 -16.19 -5.12
N SER A 62 -32.24 -16.96 -4.20
CA SER A 62 -32.00 -16.79 -2.76
C SER A 62 -30.56 -17.09 -2.35
N ASP A 63 -29.92 -18.10 -2.96
CA ASP A 63 -28.52 -18.43 -2.68
C ASP A 63 -27.58 -17.33 -3.19
N LEU A 64 -27.80 -16.85 -4.43
CA LEU A 64 -27.03 -15.74 -5.00
C LEU A 64 -27.13 -14.49 -4.13
N MET A 65 -28.35 -14.06 -3.78
CA MET A 65 -28.57 -12.86 -2.96
C MET A 65 -27.92 -12.98 -1.58
N ARG A 66 -28.06 -14.15 -0.92
CA ARG A 66 -27.43 -14.40 0.38
C ARG A 66 -25.90 -14.28 0.28
N ARG A 67 -25.28 -14.87 -0.74
CA ARG A 67 -23.82 -14.81 -0.92
C ARG A 67 -23.32 -13.40 -1.20
N LEU A 68 -24.03 -12.64 -2.03
CA LEU A 68 -23.74 -11.22 -2.25
C LEU A 68 -23.80 -10.43 -0.94
N ALA A 69 -24.84 -10.64 -0.13
CA ALA A 69 -25.00 -9.99 1.16
C ALA A 69 -23.86 -10.34 2.13
N THR A 70 -23.50 -11.62 2.25
CA THR A 70 -22.41 -12.08 3.12
C THR A 70 -21.07 -11.46 2.71
N LEU A 71 -20.72 -11.50 1.41
CA LEU A 71 -19.45 -10.98 0.90
C LEU A 71 -19.35 -9.45 1.06
N ALA A 72 -20.44 -8.73 0.80
CA ALA A 72 -20.45 -7.28 0.96
C ALA A 72 -20.64 -6.80 2.40
N ASN A 73 -20.88 -7.71 3.36
CA ASN A 73 -21.37 -7.36 4.71
C ASN A 73 -22.56 -6.41 4.63
N ALA A 74 -23.56 -6.78 3.83
CA ALA A 74 -24.71 -5.96 3.49
C ALA A 74 -26.01 -6.75 3.72
N THR A 75 -27.14 -6.11 3.50
CA THR A 75 -28.47 -6.72 3.59
C THR A 75 -29.32 -6.31 2.40
N TRP A 76 -30.31 -7.14 2.10
CA TRP A 76 -31.35 -6.83 1.13
C TRP A 76 -32.60 -6.36 1.87
N SER A 77 -33.06 -5.14 1.60
CA SER A 77 -34.33 -4.63 2.11
C SER A 77 -35.33 -4.43 0.98
N LYS A 78 -36.52 -5.05 1.10
CA LYS A 78 -37.57 -4.91 0.11
C LYS A 78 -38.29 -3.57 0.32
N LYS A 79 -38.21 -2.70 -0.70
CA LYS A 79 -39.02 -1.48 -0.80
C LYS A 79 -40.17 -1.74 -1.77
N GLU A 80 -41.16 -0.83 -1.80
CA GLU A 80 -42.38 -1.02 -2.61
C GLU A 80 -42.11 -1.32 -4.08
N ARG A 81 -41.04 -0.75 -4.66
CA ARG A 81 -40.75 -0.83 -6.10
C ARG A 81 -39.40 -1.47 -6.45
N PHE A 82 -38.56 -1.75 -5.47
CA PHE A 82 -37.20 -2.23 -5.69
C PHE A 82 -36.64 -2.97 -4.47
N LEU A 83 -35.59 -3.74 -4.71
CA LEU A 83 -34.73 -4.31 -3.68
C LEU A 83 -33.57 -3.36 -3.44
N LEU A 84 -33.42 -2.89 -2.20
CA LEU A 84 -32.30 -2.08 -1.77
C LEU A 84 -31.19 -2.98 -1.21
N PHE A 85 -29.98 -2.82 -1.73
CA PHE A 85 -28.77 -3.46 -1.21
C PHE A 85 -27.97 -2.44 -0.41
N GLU A 86 -27.92 -2.61 0.91
CA GLU A 86 -27.35 -1.60 1.81
C GLU A 86 -26.56 -2.23 2.97
N GLN A 87 -25.58 -1.48 3.49
CA GLN A 87 -25.00 -1.77 4.80
C GLN A 87 -25.75 -0.96 5.86
N THR A 88 -26.24 -1.64 6.89
CA THR A 88 -26.80 -0.97 8.07
C THR A 88 -25.69 -0.29 8.88
N SER A 89 -26.04 0.71 9.70
CA SER A 89 -25.06 1.36 10.60
C SER A 89 -24.43 0.39 11.58
N GLU A 90 -25.18 -0.64 12.01
CA GLU A 90 -24.67 -1.72 12.86
C GLU A 90 -23.61 -2.56 12.12
N GLN A 91 -23.85 -2.93 10.87
CA GLN A 91 -22.87 -3.65 10.05
C GLN A 91 -21.60 -2.84 9.81
N GLN A 92 -21.72 -1.54 9.53
CA GLN A 92 -20.57 -0.65 9.37
C GLN A 92 -19.75 -0.57 10.66
N ARG A 93 -20.42 -0.45 11.82
CA ARG A 93 -19.76 -0.43 13.12
C ARG A 93 -19.08 -1.77 13.43
N ALA A 94 -19.75 -2.88 13.17
CA ALA A 94 -19.19 -4.22 13.38
C ALA A 94 -17.96 -4.46 12.48
N GLU A 95 -18.00 -4.01 11.23
CA GLU A 95 -16.88 -4.11 10.30
C GLU A 95 -15.68 -3.29 10.77
N LYS A 96 -15.92 -2.07 11.27
CA LYS A 96 -14.87 -1.23 11.86
C LYS A 96 -14.24 -1.89 13.09
N LEU A 97 -15.05 -2.39 14.02
CA LEU A 97 -14.55 -3.08 15.23
C LEU A 97 -13.77 -4.35 14.87
N PHE A 98 -14.22 -5.09 13.86
CA PHE A 98 -13.50 -6.26 13.36
C PHE A 98 -12.14 -5.87 12.78
N ALA A 99 -12.08 -4.85 11.91
CA ALA A 99 -10.83 -4.36 11.33
C ALA A 99 -9.84 -3.87 12.42
N GLU A 100 -10.34 -3.12 13.40
CA GLU A 100 -9.55 -2.64 14.55
C GLU A 100 -9.01 -3.82 15.38
N SER A 101 -9.83 -4.83 15.67
CA SER A 101 -9.43 -6.05 16.39
C SER A 101 -8.36 -6.84 15.62
N GLU A 102 -8.54 -7.05 14.32
CA GLU A 102 -7.57 -7.79 13.50
C GLU A 102 -6.23 -7.03 13.39
N ARG A 103 -6.29 -5.71 13.23
CA ARG A 103 -5.10 -4.86 13.26
C ARG A 103 -4.39 -4.95 14.61
N TYR A 104 -5.12 -4.84 15.72
CA TYR A 104 -4.55 -5.00 17.07
C TYR A 104 -3.82 -6.34 17.23
N LYS A 105 -4.44 -7.46 16.80
CA LYS A 105 -3.83 -8.79 16.85
C LYS A 105 -2.54 -8.87 16.03
N ARG A 106 -2.53 -8.31 14.81
CA ARG A 106 -1.33 -8.26 13.96
C ARG A 106 -0.20 -7.48 14.63
N LEU A 107 -0.50 -6.28 15.13
CA LEU A 107 0.47 -5.43 15.84
C LEU A 107 1.03 -6.14 17.08
N ALA A 108 0.17 -6.76 17.89
CA ALA A 108 0.58 -7.52 19.07
C ALA A 108 1.52 -8.68 18.70
N LYS A 109 1.21 -9.44 17.64
CA LYS A 109 2.08 -10.50 17.11
C LYS A 109 3.44 -9.95 16.69
N SER A 110 3.47 -8.88 15.88
CA SER A 110 4.72 -8.28 15.39
C SER A 110 5.59 -7.71 16.52
N ILE A 111 4.99 -7.08 17.52
CA ILE A 111 5.71 -6.57 18.70
C ILE A 111 6.30 -7.73 19.51
N GLU A 112 5.56 -8.82 19.70
CA GLU A 112 6.06 -10.01 20.40
C GLU A 112 7.22 -10.68 19.64
N GLU A 113 7.14 -10.73 18.32
CA GLU A 113 8.24 -11.19 17.46
C GLU A 113 9.45 -10.26 17.56
N ALA A 114 9.25 -8.95 17.61
CA ALA A 114 10.33 -7.98 17.82
C ALA A 114 11.01 -8.19 19.19
N LYS A 115 10.25 -8.46 20.25
CA LYS A 115 10.81 -8.83 21.58
C LYS A 115 11.66 -10.08 21.50
N LYS A 116 11.19 -11.13 20.80
CA LYS A 116 11.96 -12.37 20.59
C LYS A 116 13.25 -12.12 19.80
N ARG A 117 13.23 -11.23 18.79
CA ARG A 117 14.45 -10.83 18.05
C ARG A 117 15.45 -10.12 18.96
N VAL A 118 14.98 -9.15 19.75
CA VAL A 118 15.81 -8.41 20.70
C VAL A 118 16.41 -9.33 21.77
N ALA A 119 15.65 -10.32 22.26
CA ALA A 119 16.15 -11.29 23.24
C ALA A 119 17.29 -12.18 22.70
N LYS A 120 17.44 -12.28 21.37
CA LYS A 120 18.55 -13.00 20.71
C LYS A 120 19.79 -12.13 20.52
N PHE A 121 19.75 -10.84 20.87
CA PHE A 121 20.92 -9.98 20.78
C PHE A 121 21.99 -10.44 21.78
N THR A 122 23.15 -10.83 21.24
CA THR A 122 24.37 -11.03 22.02
C THR A 122 24.90 -9.70 22.53
N ALA A 123 25.77 -9.72 23.55
CA ALA A 123 26.47 -8.51 23.97
C ALA A 123 27.28 -7.92 22.80
N PHE A 124 27.21 -6.60 22.60
CA PHE A 124 28.00 -5.92 21.59
C PHE A 124 29.34 -5.49 22.20
N ASP A 125 30.27 -6.44 22.27
CA ASP A 125 31.63 -6.25 22.77
C ASP A 125 32.61 -5.92 21.63
N GLU A 126 33.89 -5.76 21.95
CA GLU A 126 34.93 -5.46 20.97
C GLU A 126 35.07 -6.55 19.90
N ASN A 127 34.81 -7.82 20.23
CA ASN A 127 34.90 -8.92 19.27
C ASN A 127 33.76 -8.87 18.26
N GLU A 128 32.53 -8.61 18.73
CA GLU A 128 31.37 -8.41 17.87
C GLU A 128 31.55 -7.19 16.97
N ALA A 129 32.05 -6.07 17.50
CA ALA A 129 32.38 -4.88 16.72
C ALA A 129 33.44 -5.17 15.65
N LYS A 130 34.54 -5.87 15.98
CA LYS A 130 35.56 -6.28 14.98
C LYS A 130 34.98 -7.22 13.92
N SER A 131 34.12 -8.15 14.32
CA SER A 131 33.43 -9.08 13.43
C SER A 131 32.55 -8.33 12.43
N LEU A 132 31.71 -7.42 12.92
CA LEU A 132 30.83 -6.59 12.09
C LEU A 132 31.64 -5.70 11.13
N LYS A 133 32.73 -5.07 11.60
CA LYS A 133 33.61 -4.26 10.74
C LYS A 133 34.16 -5.08 9.58
N ARG A 134 34.70 -6.28 9.84
CA ARG A 134 35.23 -7.17 8.80
C ARG A 134 34.16 -7.59 7.79
N GLU A 135 32.94 -7.86 8.26
CA GLU A 135 31.82 -8.21 7.38
C GLU A 135 31.45 -7.04 6.45
N LEU A 136 31.32 -5.83 7.00
CA LEU A 136 31.01 -4.62 6.22
C LEU A 136 32.13 -4.29 5.22
N GLU A 137 33.39 -4.40 5.63
CA GLU A 137 34.53 -4.25 4.72
C GLU A 137 34.51 -5.30 3.60
N SER A 138 34.17 -6.55 3.92
CA SER A 138 34.01 -7.60 2.91
C SER A 138 32.88 -7.28 1.94
N LEU A 139 31.74 -6.82 2.44
CA LEU A 139 30.59 -6.45 1.61
C LEU A 139 30.95 -5.30 0.67
N SER A 140 31.64 -4.26 1.16
CA SER A 140 32.09 -3.15 0.32
C SER A 140 33.02 -3.57 -0.82
N LYS A 141 33.78 -4.66 -0.64
CA LYS A 141 34.72 -5.20 -1.65
C LYS A 141 34.02 -6.12 -2.65
N THR A 142 32.95 -6.80 -2.24
CA THR A 142 32.22 -7.76 -3.08
C THR A 142 30.99 -7.16 -3.75
N ARG A 143 30.90 -5.82 -3.84
CA ARG A 143 29.80 -5.18 -4.54
C ARG A 143 29.76 -5.70 -5.98
N PRO A 144 28.61 -6.22 -6.45
CA PRO A 144 28.45 -6.60 -7.85
C PRO A 144 28.75 -5.37 -8.72
N ALA A 145 29.58 -5.54 -9.76
CA ALA A 145 29.70 -4.56 -10.84
C ALA A 145 28.44 -4.66 -11.71
N GLY A 146 27.29 -4.31 -11.13
CA GLY A 146 26.02 -4.20 -11.85
C GLY A 146 25.97 -2.90 -12.63
N GLU A 147 25.17 -2.87 -13.69
CA GLU A 147 24.70 -1.62 -14.29
C GLU A 147 24.12 -0.75 -13.16
N GLU A 148 24.50 0.53 -13.14
CA GLU A 148 23.97 1.56 -12.24
C GLU A 148 22.44 1.42 -12.18
N GLY A 149 21.87 1.20 -10.98
CA GLY A 149 20.44 0.92 -10.78
C GLY A 149 19.99 -0.55 -10.72
N SER A 150 20.88 -1.56 -10.85
CA SER A 150 20.49 -2.97 -10.67
C SER A 150 20.46 -3.40 -9.19
N TYR A 151 19.27 -3.70 -8.67
CA TYR A 151 19.06 -4.16 -7.30
C TYR A 151 19.44 -5.64 -7.11
N ASP A 152 20.63 -5.94 -6.56
CA ASP A 152 20.99 -7.30 -6.12
C ASP A 152 20.44 -7.59 -4.73
N ARG A 153 19.29 -8.26 -4.69
CA ARG A 153 18.60 -8.64 -3.45
C ARG A 153 19.48 -9.39 -2.45
N ASN A 154 20.38 -10.27 -2.91
CA ASN A 154 21.21 -11.07 -2.01
C ASN A 154 22.29 -10.20 -1.36
N TYR A 155 22.90 -9.31 -2.13
CA TYR A 155 23.85 -8.32 -1.63
C TYR A 155 23.21 -7.39 -0.60
N TYR A 156 22.08 -6.75 -0.95
CA TYR A 156 21.38 -5.84 -0.05
C TYR A 156 20.87 -6.54 1.22
N GLY A 157 20.34 -7.76 1.11
CA GLY A 157 19.93 -8.54 2.27
C GLY A 157 21.09 -8.91 3.21
N ARG A 158 22.32 -9.05 2.70
CA ARG A 158 23.51 -9.22 3.56
C ARG A 158 23.85 -7.93 4.30
N ILE A 159 23.76 -6.78 3.63
CA ILE A 159 24.04 -5.51 4.31
C ILE A 159 22.97 -5.19 5.34
N GLU A 160 21.69 -5.43 5.05
CA GLU A 160 20.60 -5.26 6.02
C GLU A 160 20.86 -6.10 7.29
N ARG A 161 21.30 -7.36 7.13
CA ARG A 161 21.66 -8.22 8.28
C ARG A 161 22.87 -7.69 9.06
N ALA A 162 23.89 -7.16 8.37
CA ALA A 162 25.04 -6.56 9.02
C ALA A 162 24.65 -5.26 9.77
N ASP A 163 23.90 -4.36 9.12
CA ASP A 163 23.44 -3.11 9.70
C ASP A 163 22.51 -3.35 10.90
N ALA A 164 21.69 -4.40 10.87
CA ALA A 164 20.85 -4.82 12.00
C ALA A 164 21.65 -5.21 13.26
N ARG A 165 22.94 -5.58 13.12
CA ARG A 165 23.86 -5.85 14.23
C ARG A 165 24.52 -4.58 14.78
N GLY A 166 24.43 -3.45 14.08
CA GLY A 166 25.04 -2.19 14.50
C GLY A 166 24.36 -1.58 15.75
N PRO A 167 25.08 -0.73 16.53
CA PRO A 167 24.56 -0.17 17.78
C PRO A 167 23.22 0.56 17.63
N TYR A 168 23.10 1.46 16.64
CA TYR A 168 21.86 2.21 16.41
C TYR A 168 20.69 1.30 16.08
N ASN A 169 20.80 0.36 15.13
CA ASN A 169 19.69 -0.54 14.83
C ASN A 169 19.32 -1.41 16.01
N ARG A 170 20.28 -1.92 16.79
CA ARG A 170 19.98 -2.66 18.01
C ARG A 170 19.19 -1.81 19.02
N PHE A 171 19.60 -0.56 19.25
CA PHE A 171 18.83 0.40 20.03
C PHE A 171 17.41 0.59 19.49
N MET A 172 17.26 0.78 18.17
CA MET A 172 15.94 0.95 17.54
C MET A 172 15.04 -0.26 17.70
N LYS A 173 15.57 -1.48 17.50
CA LYS A 173 14.80 -2.72 17.70
C LYS A 173 14.41 -2.89 19.17
N ARG A 174 15.29 -2.54 20.13
CA ARG A 174 14.96 -2.52 21.57
C ARG A 174 13.88 -1.50 21.91
N LEU A 175 13.92 -0.31 21.31
CA LEU A 175 12.90 0.72 21.49
C LEU A 175 11.55 0.24 20.91
N MET A 176 11.58 -0.33 19.70
CA MET A 176 10.42 -0.89 19.02
C MET A 176 9.76 -2.02 19.81
N SER A 177 10.54 -2.86 20.48
CA SER A 177 9.99 -3.96 21.30
C SER A 177 9.29 -3.50 22.60
N ARG A 178 9.46 -2.22 22.98
CA ARG A 178 8.76 -1.58 24.11
C ARG A 178 7.49 -0.83 23.71
N ILE A 179 7.22 -0.69 22.42
CA ILE A 179 5.99 -0.09 21.92
C ILE A 179 4.83 -1.05 22.20
N THR A 180 3.64 -0.49 22.42
CA THR A 180 2.40 -1.25 22.60
C THR A 180 1.50 -1.06 21.38
N PRO A 181 0.63 -2.03 21.05
CA PRO A 181 -0.37 -1.84 20.00
C PRO A 181 -1.20 -0.56 20.19
N ASP A 182 -1.52 -0.19 21.43
CA ASP A 182 -2.27 1.03 21.78
C ASP A 182 -1.60 2.33 21.35
N MET A 183 -0.28 2.35 21.15
CA MET A 183 0.40 3.52 20.59
C MET A 183 0.15 3.69 19.09
N MET A 184 -0.15 2.60 18.39
CA MET A 184 -0.33 2.53 16.93
C MET A 184 -1.81 2.50 16.51
N MET A 185 -2.70 1.98 17.38
CA MET A 185 -4.15 1.98 17.14
C MET A 185 -4.77 3.36 16.89
N PRO A 186 -4.34 4.46 17.52
CA PRO A 186 -4.92 5.78 17.31
C PRO A 186 -4.63 6.40 15.94
N LEU A 187 -3.95 5.69 15.03
CA LEU A 187 -3.93 6.04 13.62
C LEU A 187 -5.38 5.93 13.13
N SER A 188 -6.08 7.07 13.15
CA SER A 188 -7.48 7.16 12.74
C SER A 188 -7.57 6.95 11.23
N ASP A 189 -8.78 6.74 10.74
CA ASP A 189 -9.04 6.56 9.31
C ASP A 189 -8.53 7.76 8.47
N ASP A 190 -8.45 8.94 9.11
CA ASP A 190 -7.97 10.19 8.52
C ASP A 190 -6.52 10.51 8.93
N ASP A 191 -6.06 10.04 10.10
CA ASP A 191 -4.70 10.22 10.64
C ASP A 191 -3.86 8.97 10.40
N ARG A 192 -3.40 8.82 9.16
CA ARG A 192 -2.52 7.71 8.75
C ARG A 192 -1.12 7.77 9.35
N ARG A 193 -0.84 8.82 10.11
CA ARG A 193 0.44 9.06 10.77
C ARG A 193 0.26 9.70 12.13
N VAL A 194 1.00 9.18 13.11
CA VAL A 194 1.11 9.77 14.45
C VAL A 194 2.59 9.80 14.82
N VAL A 195 3.05 10.96 15.29
CA VAL A 195 4.43 11.14 15.74
C VAL A 195 4.44 11.26 17.27
N TYR A 196 5.21 10.38 17.90
CA TYR A 196 5.53 10.43 19.32
C TYR A 196 6.92 11.02 19.49
N SER A 197 7.14 11.80 20.55
CA SER A 197 8.45 12.38 20.87
C SER A 197 8.70 12.41 22.37
N ASN A 198 9.96 12.26 22.78
CA ASN A 198 10.37 12.50 24.17
C ASN A 198 10.42 14.01 24.52
N HIS A 199 10.41 14.88 23.50
CA HIS A 199 10.23 16.33 23.62
C HIS A 199 9.10 16.75 22.67
N PRO A 200 7.83 16.45 23.02
CA PRO A 200 6.73 16.65 22.11
C PRO A 200 6.44 18.14 21.88
N THR A 201 6.25 18.50 20.62
CA THR A 201 5.60 19.77 20.25
C THR A 201 4.08 19.66 20.40
N ALA A 202 3.33 20.75 20.19
CA ALA A 202 1.86 20.74 20.24
C ALA A 202 1.20 19.74 19.26
N MET A 203 1.92 19.32 18.22
CA MET A 203 1.43 18.40 17.19
C MET A 203 1.91 16.96 17.39
N GLN A 204 2.82 16.74 18.33
CA GLN A 204 3.38 15.43 18.64
C GLN A 204 2.78 14.90 19.94
N ARG A 205 2.72 13.58 20.07
CA ARG A 205 2.29 12.93 21.30
C ARG A 205 3.51 12.67 22.20
N PRO A 206 3.36 12.75 23.53
CA PRO A 206 4.43 12.35 24.42
C PRO A 206 4.72 10.86 24.26
N LEU A 207 6.00 10.52 24.08
CA LEU A 207 6.45 9.14 24.02
C LEU A 207 6.33 8.49 25.41
N LYS A 208 5.45 7.49 25.54
CA LYS A 208 5.14 6.81 26.81
C LYS A 208 6.11 5.66 27.16
N VAL A 209 7.24 5.60 26.48
CA VAL A 209 8.25 4.54 26.65
C VAL A 209 9.42 5.09 27.43
N ARG A 210 9.86 4.38 28.47
CA ARG A 210 11.13 4.68 29.16
C ARG A 210 12.30 4.15 28.32
N PHE A 211 13.30 4.98 28.06
CA PHE A 211 14.42 4.64 27.19
C PHE A 211 15.80 5.01 27.78
N ASP A 212 15.88 5.46 29.04
CA ASP A 212 17.14 5.88 29.67
C ASP A 212 18.19 4.75 29.69
N ASP A 213 17.74 3.53 30.00
CA ASP A 213 18.54 2.31 29.98
C ASP A 213 18.94 1.91 28.56
N LEU A 214 18.01 2.00 27.60
CA LEU A 214 18.32 1.76 26.18
C LEU A 214 19.36 2.75 25.65
N TRP A 215 19.27 4.01 26.05
CA TRP A 215 20.22 5.05 25.64
C TRP A 215 21.60 4.80 26.24
N ALA A 216 21.68 4.44 27.52
CA ALA A 216 22.94 4.07 28.15
C ALA A 216 23.61 2.87 27.46
N GLU A 217 22.82 1.86 27.06
CA GLU A 217 23.30 0.75 26.25
C GLU A 217 23.84 1.24 24.89
N LEU A 218 23.09 2.07 24.16
CA LEU A 218 23.53 2.60 22.86
C LEU A 218 24.84 3.37 22.98
N VAL A 219 24.98 4.26 23.97
CA VAL A 219 26.22 5.03 24.17
C VAL A 219 27.40 4.09 24.37
N ASN A 220 27.25 3.04 25.19
CA ASN A 220 28.30 2.06 25.41
C ASN A 220 28.63 1.28 24.12
N GLU A 221 27.62 0.71 23.44
CA GLU A 221 27.81 -0.06 22.21
C GLU A 221 28.44 0.79 21.08
N GLN A 222 28.01 2.05 20.94
CA GLN A 222 28.50 2.96 19.91
C GLN A 222 29.91 3.48 20.19
N ASN A 223 30.31 3.64 21.46
CA ASN A 223 31.69 4.00 21.79
C ASN A 223 32.65 2.85 21.47
N ILE A 224 32.26 1.59 21.76
CA ILE A 224 33.03 0.41 21.34
C ILE A 224 33.16 0.36 19.81
N TRP A 225 32.07 0.63 19.09
CA TRP A 225 32.08 0.69 17.62
C TRP A 225 32.99 1.82 17.09
N ALA A 226 32.92 3.00 17.69
CA ALA A 226 33.76 4.14 17.34
C ALA A 226 35.25 3.81 17.51
N ASP A 227 35.65 3.21 18.63
CA ASP A 227 37.04 2.82 18.90
C ASP A 227 37.57 1.81 17.87
N VAL A 228 36.76 0.82 17.50
CA VAL A 228 37.12 -0.19 16.50
C VAL A 228 37.21 0.39 15.09
N THR A 229 36.39 1.39 14.75
CA THR A 229 36.31 1.95 13.39
C THR A 229 37.22 3.15 13.14
N GLN A 230 37.61 3.93 14.17
CA GLN A 230 38.52 5.07 14.03
C GLN A 230 39.86 4.70 13.36
N SER A 231 40.36 3.49 13.60
CA SER A 231 41.63 2.99 13.04
C SER A 231 41.57 2.70 11.53
N THR A 232 40.39 2.53 10.94
CA THR A 232 40.23 2.29 9.50
C THR A 232 38.82 2.72 9.10
N PRO A 233 38.65 3.95 8.60
CA PRO A 233 37.36 4.42 8.15
C PRO A 233 36.79 3.47 7.09
N ILE A 234 35.57 3.01 7.28
CA ILE A 234 34.84 2.31 6.23
C ILE A 234 34.62 3.35 5.14
N LYS A 235 35.23 3.14 3.96
CA LYS A 235 34.98 3.99 2.81
C LYS A 235 33.52 3.81 2.41
N SER A 236 32.64 4.67 2.90
CA SER A 236 31.32 4.83 2.30
C SER A 236 31.57 5.35 0.89
N GLY A 237 31.51 4.48 -0.11
CA GLY A 237 31.24 4.95 -1.46
C GLY A 237 30.00 5.83 -1.34
N ARG A 238 30.11 7.11 -1.70
CA ARG A 238 28.98 8.03 -1.69
C ARG A 238 28.03 7.59 -2.80
N ASP A 239 27.32 6.50 -2.61
CA ASP A 239 26.20 6.14 -3.45
C ASP A 239 24.95 6.65 -2.77
N THR A 240 24.45 7.75 -3.31
CA THR A 240 23.12 8.30 -3.03
C THR A 240 22.02 7.25 -3.23
N GLU A 241 22.20 6.28 -4.13
CA GLU A 241 21.28 5.13 -4.30
C GLU A 241 21.18 4.22 -3.07
N TYR A 242 22.21 4.14 -2.25
CA TYR A 242 22.19 3.30 -1.05
C TYR A 242 21.43 4.01 0.10
N ILE A 243 21.56 5.32 0.19
CA ILE A 243 20.91 6.19 1.18
C ILE A 243 19.40 6.29 0.91
N SER A 244 18.97 6.26 -0.37
CA SER A 244 17.56 6.39 -0.74
C SER A 244 16.67 5.24 -0.24
N TYR A 245 17.24 4.06 0.04
CA TYR A 245 16.50 2.94 0.66
C TYR A 245 16.54 2.94 2.19
N GLY A 246 17.10 3.98 2.83
CA GLY A 246 17.13 4.13 4.28
C GLY A 246 18.15 3.24 5.00
N PHE A 247 19.10 2.64 4.28
CA PHE A 247 20.13 1.77 4.85
C PHE A 247 21.49 2.51 4.95
N SER A 248 22.32 2.13 5.94
CA SER A 248 23.76 2.44 6.16
C SER A 248 24.24 3.78 6.74
N GLU A 249 23.42 4.78 7.06
CA GLU A 249 23.97 5.89 7.86
C GLU A 249 24.38 5.42 9.27
N THR A 250 23.76 4.35 9.78
CA THR A 250 23.95 3.87 11.15
C THR A 250 25.28 3.16 11.38
N ALA A 251 25.63 2.17 10.54
CA ALA A 251 26.88 1.43 10.70
C ALA A 251 28.12 2.22 10.23
N SER A 252 27.96 3.19 9.32
CA SER A 252 29.09 4.00 8.82
C SER A 252 29.52 5.12 9.79
N ARG A 253 28.71 5.43 10.81
CA ARG A 253 29.04 6.45 11.82
C ARG A 253 30.10 5.93 12.80
N THR A 254 31.30 6.50 12.70
CA THR A 254 32.47 6.15 13.54
C THR A 254 32.66 7.05 14.75
N ASN A 255 31.79 8.03 14.94
CA ASN A 255 31.92 8.98 16.05
C ASN A 255 31.30 8.41 17.32
N ALA A 256 31.96 8.69 18.46
CA ALA A 256 31.42 8.45 19.78
C ALA A 256 30.13 9.26 20.00
N VAL A 257 29.25 8.77 20.87
CA VAL A 257 27.98 9.43 21.19
C VAL A 257 28.02 10.00 22.60
N SER A 258 27.45 11.20 22.77
CA SER A 258 27.35 11.86 24.07
C SER A 258 26.39 11.13 25.01
N ASN A 259 26.65 11.21 26.32
CA ASN A 259 25.72 10.73 27.34
C ASN A 259 24.39 11.50 27.36
N LYS A 260 24.31 12.67 26.72
CA LYS A 260 23.07 13.43 26.65
C LYS A 260 22.07 12.73 25.72
N ILE A 261 20.86 12.55 26.24
CA ILE A 261 19.74 11.97 25.51
C ILE A 261 19.33 12.89 24.34
N PRO A 262 19.26 12.37 23.10
CA PRO A 262 18.79 13.12 21.94
C PRO A 262 17.27 13.31 21.95
N THR A 263 16.78 14.14 21.04
CA THR A 263 15.35 14.11 20.73
C THR A 263 15.07 12.81 19.96
N ILE A 264 14.16 12.00 20.49
CA ILE A 264 13.72 10.75 19.89
C ILE A 264 12.32 10.97 19.35
N GLN A 265 12.13 10.71 18.06
CA GLN A 265 10.81 10.70 17.44
C GLN A 265 10.47 9.29 16.95
N ILE A 266 9.26 8.83 17.25
CA ILE A 266 8.69 7.61 16.68
C ILE A 266 7.49 8.00 15.83
N ARG A 267 7.62 7.77 14.53
CA ARG A 267 6.59 7.99 13.52
C ARG A 267 5.94 6.66 13.23
N PHE A 268 4.66 6.50 13.55
CA PHE A 268 3.89 5.36 13.06
C PHE A 268 3.16 5.75 11.79
N THR A 269 3.20 4.86 10.81
CA THR A 269 2.48 5.00 9.55
C THR A 269 1.73 3.70 9.30
N THR A 270 0.43 3.76 9.05
CA THR A 270 -0.25 2.62 8.43
C THR A 270 -0.09 2.77 6.94
N ASP A 271 0.36 1.71 6.28
CA ASP A 271 0.23 1.70 4.85
C ASP A 271 -1.26 1.78 4.49
N ILE A 272 -1.40 2.24 3.28
CA ILE A 272 -2.60 2.37 2.50
C ILE A 272 -3.47 1.09 2.44
N THR A 273 -2.89 -0.10 2.56
CA THR A 273 -3.63 -1.36 2.54
C THR A 273 -4.26 -1.68 3.89
N GLY A 274 -3.82 -0.97 4.95
CA GLY A 274 -4.14 -1.30 6.33
C GLY A 274 -3.42 -2.56 6.81
N PHE A 275 -2.66 -3.23 5.95
CA PHE A 275 -1.96 -4.48 6.29
C PHE A 275 -0.50 -4.27 6.69
N ASN A 276 0.16 -3.22 6.19
CA ASN A 276 1.53 -2.91 6.58
C ASN A 276 1.55 -1.67 7.47
N ASP A 277 1.34 -1.88 8.77
CA ASP A 277 1.77 -0.88 9.73
C ASP A 277 3.30 -0.78 9.73
N SER A 278 3.83 0.40 9.99
CA SER A 278 5.26 0.63 10.13
C SER A 278 5.56 1.67 11.19
N ALA A 279 6.79 1.63 11.69
CA ALA A 279 7.33 2.66 12.54
C ALA A 279 8.69 3.10 12.03
N GLN A 280 8.91 4.39 11.96
CA GLN A 280 10.21 5.00 11.75
C GLN A 280 10.66 5.64 13.07
N VAL A 281 11.84 5.30 13.55
CA VAL A 281 12.48 6.03 14.65
C VAL A 281 13.50 6.97 14.06
N ALA A 282 13.48 8.23 14.52
CA ALA A 282 14.51 9.21 14.22
C ALA A 282 15.11 9.76 15.51
N LEU A 283 16.43 9.91 15.52
CA LEU A 283 17.20 10.56 16.57
C LEU A 283 17.71 11.90 16.06
N TYR A 284 17.58 12.95 16.88
CA TYR A 284 18.08 14.27 16.58
C TYR A 284 18.96 14.79 17.70
N ASP A 285 20.07 15.42 17.34
CA ASP A 285 20.95 16.09 18.29
C ASP A 285 20.30 17.35 18.88
N GLU A 286 21.04 18.06 19.74
CA GLU A 286 20.57 19.28 20.38
C GLU A 286 20.27 20.42 19.39
N LYS A 287 20.86 20.37 18.20
CA LYS A 287 20.67 21.36 17.13
C LYS A 287 19.51 20.95 16.21
N GLY A 288 18.86 19.81 16.47
CA GLY A 288 17.83 19.25 15.61
C GLY A 288 18.37 18.54 14.37
N SER A 289 19.67 18.25 14.30
CA SER A 289 20.27 17.53 13.17
C SER A 289 20.06 16.02 13.33
N SER A 290 19.71 15.33 12.23
CA SER A 290 19.49 13.88 12.25
C SER A 290 20.77 13.11 12.61
N ILE A 291 20.69 12.33 13.68
CA ILE A 291 21.74 11.39 14.12
C ILE A 291 21.53 10.01 13.46
N SER A 292 20.31 9.53 13.38
CA SER A 292 20.01 8.21 12.82
C SER A 292 18.52 8.09 12.59
N THR A 293 18.15 7.39 11.52
CA THR A 293 16.79 6.96 11.25
C THR A 293 16.79 5.45 11.03
N SER A 294 15.76 4.75 11.50
CA SER A 294 15.53 3.33 11.23
C SER A 294 14.05 3.07 11.03
N PHE A 295 13.73 1.98 10.33
CA PHE A 295 12.38 1.60 9.97
C PHE A 295 12.08 0.16 10.41
N GLU A 296 10.87 -0.07 10.89
CA GLU A 296 10.32 -1.40 11.19
C GLU A 296 8.94 -1.54 10.55
N SER A 297 8.69 -2.67 9.90
CA SER A 297 7.34 -3.03 9.46
C SER A 297 6.66 -3.99 10.45
N PHE A 298 5.38 -3.77 10.70
CA PHE A 298 4.49 -4.54 11.55
C PHE A 298 3.39 -5.23 10.72
N ASN A 299 3.79 -5.88 9.62
CA ASN A 299 2.88 -6.57 8.71
C ASN A 299 2.47 -7.98 9.19
N GLY A 300 2.90 -8.42 10.38
CA GLY A 300 2.64 -9.76 10.91
C GLY A 300 3.32 -10.90 10.14
N ILE A 301 4.28 -10.59 9.26
CA ILE A 301 5.14 -11.55 8.57
C ILE A 301 6.52 -11.45 9.21
N ASN A 302 6.92 -12.49 9.94
CA ASN A 302 8.29 -12.53 10.45
C ASN A 302 9.26 -12.90 9.32
N GLN A 303 10.56 -12.73 9.60
CA GLN A 303 11.61 -13.02 8.62
C GLN A 303 11.60 -14.47 8.14
N GLU A 304 11.30 -15.44 9.02
CA GLU A 304 11.23 -16.85 8.65
C GLU A 304 10.08 -17.11 7.68
N GLU A 305 8.89 -16.56 7.96
CA GLU A 305 7.74 -16.59 7.07
C GLU A 305 8.04 -15.88 5.74
N ALA A 306 8.76 -14.75 5.76
CA ALA A 306 9.19 -14.05 4.54
C ALA A 306 10.20 -14.86 3.71
N GLU A 307 11.15 -15.52 4.36
CA GLU A 307 12.12 -16.41 3.72
C GLU A 307 11.47 -17.68 3.17
N GLU A 308 10.51 -18.26 3.89
CA GLU A 308 9.71 -19.40 3.43
C GLU A 308 8.83 -18.99 2.24
N LEU A 309 8.19 -17.82 2.31
CA LEU A 309 7.47 -17.22 1.20
C LEU A 309 8.41 -17.06 -0.01
N GLN A 310 9.61 -16.51 0.20
CA GLN A 310 10.58 -16.33 -0.86
C GLN A 310 11.06 -17.65 -1.46
N LYS A 311 11.35 -18.66 -0.64
CA LYS A 311 11.72 -20.01 -1.11
C LYS A 311 10.59 -20.62 -1.91
N SER A 312 9.36 -20.52 -1.43
CA SER A 312 8.17 -21.02 -2.13
C SER A 312 7.97 -20.32 -3.48
N MET A 313 8.30 -19.03 -3.58
CA MET A 313 8.25 -18.29 -4.85
C MET A 313 9.39 -18.67 -5.82
N GLY A 314 10.57 -19.04 -5.31
CA GLY A 314 11.71 -19.47 -6.12
C GLY A 314 11.60 -20.90 -6.64
N GLU A 315 10.91 -21.77 -5.91
CA GLU A 315 10.72 -23.19 -6.25
C GLU A 315 9.43 -23.47 -7.04
N GLN A 316 8.64 -22.42 -7.34
CA GLN A 316 7.41 -22.54 -8.11
C GLN A 316 7.69 -23.02 -9.54
N LYS A 317 7.68 -24.36 -9.70
CA LYS A 317 7.57 -25.05 -10.98
C LYS A 317 6.38 -24.44 -11.71
N SER A 318 6.61 -23.91 -12.91
CA SER A 318 5.61 -23.19 -13.70
C SER A 318 4.25 -23.88 -13.56
N VAL A 319 3.33 -23.27 -12.83
CA VAL A 319 1.97 -23.78 -12.77
C VAL A 319 1.47 -23.85 -14.20
N THR A 320 0.72 -24.92 -14.52
CA THR A 320 0.14 -25.16 -15.84
C THR A 320 -0.36 -23.84 -16.41
N LYS A 321 0.25 -23.36 -17.50
CA LYS A 321 -0.04 -22.03 -18.06
C LYS A 321 -1.54 -21.88 -18.21
N LEU A 322 -2.17 -21.10 -17.34
CA LEU A 322 -3.54 -20.66 -17.53
C LEU A 322 -3.61 -20.04 -18.92
N LYS A 323 -4.44 -20.62 -19.78
CA LYS A 323 -4.65 -20.08 -21.12
C LYS A 323 -5.54 -18.86 -20.99
N LEU A 324 -4.91 -17.71 -20.89
CA LEU A 324 -5.59 -16.42 -20.86
C LEU A 324 -6.22 -16.10 -22.22
N SER A 325 -7.34 -15.39 -22.22
CA SER A 325 -7.86 -14.74 -23.43
C SER A 325 -6.88 -13.69 -23.95
N PRO A 326 -6.97 -13.30 -25.23
CA PRO A 326 -6.14 -12.23 -25.79
C PRO A 326 -6.21 -10.92 -24.98
N GLU A 327 -7.40 -10.56 -24.49
CA GLU A 327 -7.63 -9.36 -23.66
C GLU A 327 -6.90 -9.47 -22.31
N ALA A 328 -7.05 -10.59 -21.59
CA ALA A 328 -6.39 -10.82 -20.31
C ALA A 328 -4.86 -10.92 -20.47
N GLU A 329 -4.38 -11.51 -21.56
CA GLU A 329 -2.95 -11.58 -21.88
C GLU A 329 -2.38 -10.20 -22.21
N ALA A 330 -3.12 -9.38 -22.98
CA ALA A 330 -2.74 -8.00 -23.29
C ALA A 330 -2.63 -7.15 -22.02
N TYR A 331 -3.61 -7.25 -21.12
CA TYR A 331 -3.56 -6.57 -19.82
C TYR A 331 -2.37 -7.02 -18.98
N THR A 332 -2.14 -8.34 -18.87
CA THR A 332 -1.00 -8.88 -18.09
C THR A 332 0.34 -8.44 -18.64
N LYS A 333 0.50 -8.40 -19.97
CA LYS A 333 1.71 -7.89 -20.63
C LYS A 333 1.93 -6.40 -20.35
N LEU A 334 0.87 -5.60 -20.36
CA LEU A 334 0.94 -4.18 -20.05
C LEU A 334 1.39 -3.96 -18.60
N GLU A 335 0.83 -4.75 -17.68
CA GLU A 335 1.10 -4.68 -16.25
C GLU A 335 2.56 -4.99 -15.92
N LEU A 336 3.07 -6.12 -16.43
CA LEU A 336 4.45 -6.60 -16.22
C LEU A 336 5.50 -5.69 -16.89
N ARG A 337 5.13 -4.92 -17.91
CA ARG A 337 6.05 -4.09 -18.71
C ARG A 337 5.90 -2.60 -18.49
N SER A 338 5.14 -2.18 -17.47
CA SER A 338 4.94 -0.77 -17.14
C SER A 338 6.25 0.00 -16.89
N ARG A 339 7.38 -0.67 -16.65
CA ARG A 339 8.72 -0.08 -16.47
C ARG A 339 9.67 -0.17 -17.68
N ILE A 340 9.24 -0.68 -18.84
CA ILE A 340 10.11 -0.87 -20.01
C ILE A 340 10.00 0.33 -20.96
N ALA A 341 11.14 0.90 -21.36
CA ALA A 341 11.26 2.04 -22.27
C ALA A 341 10.60 1.85 -23.65
N LYS A 342 10.40 0.61 -24.10
CA LYS A 342 9.71 0.27 -25.36
C LYS A 342 8.50 -0.60 -25.08
N ARG A 343 7.32 0.04 -25.01
CA ARG A 343 6.06 -0.66 -24.83
C ARG A 343 5.49 -1.14 -26.17
N PRO A 344 4.87 -2.33 -26.21
CA PRO A 344 4.10 -2.72 -27.37
C PRO A 344 2.88 -1.79 -27.53
N PRO A 345 2.36 -1.62 -28.76
CA PRO A 345 1.09 -0.92 -28.97
C PRO A 345 -0.02 -1.54 -28.12
N ILE A 346 -0.81 -0.70 -27.46
CA ILE A 346 -1.97 -1.14 -26.69
C ILE A 346 -3.09 -1.50 -27.67
N GLU A 347 -3.72 -2.66 -27.48
CA GLU A 347 -4.87 -3.05 -28.27
C GLU A 347 -6.02 -2.03 -28.10
N LYS A 348 -6.73 -1.69 -29.19
CA LYS A 348 -7.80 -0.68 -29.16
C LYS A 348 -8.88 -0.96 -28.11
N SER A 349 -9.26 -2.23 -27.94
CA SER A 349 -10.27 -2.65 -26.97
C SER A 349 -9.82 -2.41 -25.52
N LEU A 350 -8.56 -2.73 -25.21
CA LEU A 350 -7.95 -2.50 -23.91
C LEU A 350 -7.72 -1.01 -23.66
N LEU A 351 -7.29 -0.26 -24.67
CA LEU A 351 -7.13 1.19 -24.59
C LEU A 351 -8.46 1.87 -24.23
N GLU A 352 -9.56 1.51 -24.89
CA GLU A 352 -10.89 2.04 -24.58
C GLU A 352 -11.30 1.76 -23.13
N GLN A 353 -10.96 0.58 -22.59
CA GLN A 353 -11.22 0.25 -21.19
C GLN A 353 -10.40 1.10 -20.23
N LEU A 354 -9.12 1.30 -20.52
CA LEU A 354 -8.23 2.11 -19.70
C LEU A 354 -8.62 3.59 -19.71
N LEU A 355 -9.12 4.10 -20.85
CA LEU A 355 -9.59 5.48 -21.01
C LEU A 355 -10.95 5.76 -20.33
N ASN A 356 -11.71 4.72 -20.01
CA ASN A 356 -13.06 4.85 -19.44
C ASN A 356 -13.23 4.00 -18.16
N PRO A 357 -12.40 4.24 -17.11
CA PRO A 357 -12.44 3.45 -15.87
C PRO A 357 -13.78 3.54 -15.13
N GLU A 358 -14.58 4.58 -15.40
CA GLU A 358 -15.93 4.71 -14.83
C GLU A 358 -16.92 3.69 -15.38
N LYS A 359 -16.65 3.14 -16.58
CA LYS A 359 -17.44 2.11 -17.25
C LYS A 359 -16.84 0.73 -17.07
N TYR A 360 -15.51 0.63 -17.12
CA TYR A 360 -14.80 -0.64 -17.22
C TYR A 360 -13.75 -0.80 -16.13
N GLU A 361 -13.58 -2.03 -15.65
CA GLU A 361 -12.40 -2.43 -14.88
C GLU A 361 -11.46 -3.21 -15.80
N ALA A 362 -10.35 -2.59 -16.23
CA ALA A 362 -9.44 -3.18 -17.22
C ALA A 362 -8.82 -4.51 -16.77
N SER A 363 -8.66 -4.70 -15.45
CA SER A 363 -8.18 -5.97 -14.88
C SER A 363 -9.24 -7.08 -14.85
N GLY A 364 -10.51 -6.75 -15.12
CA GLY A 364 -11.64 -7.60 -14.78
C GLY A 364 -11.71 -8.90 -15.54
N GLN A 365 -11.28 -8.92 -16.81
CA GLN A 365 -11.26 -10.15 -17.61
C GLN A 365 -10.21 -11.13 -17.08
N TYR A 366 -9.01 -10.62 -16.77
CA TYR A 366 -7.95 -11.41 -16.17
C TYR A 366 -8.41 -12.03 -14.85
N GLN A 367 -9.00 -11.23 -13.95
CA GLN A 367 -9.49 -11.69 -12.65
C GLN A 367 -10.55 -12.78 -12.79
N LEU A 368 -11.51 -12.64 -13.71
CA LEU A 368 -12.53 -13.65 -13.96
C LEU A 368 -11.93 -14.99 -14.39
N GLU A 369 -10.96 -14.98 -15.32
CA GLU A 369 -10.33 -16.20 -15.81
C GLU A 369 -9.47 -16.89 -14.75
N VAL A 370 -8.75 -16.11 -13.94
CA VAL A 370 -8.03 -16.59 -12.76
C VAL A 370 -9.00 -17.30 -11.79
N LEU A 371 -10.13 -16.67 -11.48
CA LEU A 371 -11.13 -17.22 -10.57
C LEU A 371 -11.76 -18.50 -11.11
N LYS A 372 -12.13 -18.54 -12.40
CA LYS A 372 -12.68 -19.73 -13.05
C LYS A 372 -11.68 -20.88 -13.04
N TRP A 373 -10.40 -20.58 -13.28
CA TRP A 373 -9.33 -21.56 -13.19
C TRP A 373 -9.15 -22.11 -11.77
N LEU A 374 -9.18 -21.25 -10.75
CA LEU A 374 -9.15 -21.67 -9.35
C LEU A 374 -10.37 -22.52 -8.96
N GLY A 375 -11.56 -22.13 -9.42
CA GLY A 375 -12.82 -22.74 -9.04
C GLY A 375 -13.07 -24.12 -9.65
N GLN A 376 -12.36 -24.50 -10.73
CA GLN A 376 -12.42 -25.84 -11.34
C GLN A 376 -13.84 -26.46 -11.39
N ASN A 377 -14.77 -25.83 -12.13
CA ASN A 377 -16.19 -26.18 -12.25
C ASN A 377 -17.13 -25.72 -11.11
N LYS A 378 -16.63 -24.98 -10.13
CA LYS A 378 -17.47 -24.35 -9.09
C LYS A 378 -18.07 -23.03 -9.56
N ASN A 379 -19.13 -22.62 -8.89
CA ASN A 379 -19.60 -21.25 -8.91
C ASN A 379 -18.55 -20.37 -8.24
N VAL A 380 -18.14 -19.29 -8.89
CA VAL A 380 -17.11 -18.40 -8.37
C VAL A 380 -17.67 -17.01 -8.16
N ILE A 381 -17.33 -16.41 -7.02
CA ILE A 381 -17.67 -15.03 -6.72
C ILE A 381 -16.54 -14.39 -5.92
N ALA A 382 -16.20 -13.19 -6.30
CA ALA A 382 -15.14 -12.41 -5.70
C ALA A 382 -15.60 -10.99 -5.46
N TYR A 383 -15.21 -10.42 -4.32
CA TYR A 383 -15.63 -9.09 -3.90
C TYR A 383 -14.43 -8.20 -3.54
N ASN A 384 -14.42 -6.97 -4.07
CA ASN A 384 -13.38 -5.95 -3.88
C ASN A 384 -11.97 -6.42 -4.23
N LEU A 385 -11.83 -7.29 -5.23
CA LEU A 385 -10.53 -7.80 -5.68
C LEU A 385 -9.82 -6.94 -6.72
N SER A 386 -10.48 -5.91 -7.29
CA SER A 386 -9.86 -4.98 -8.26
C SER A 386 -8.50 -4.46 -7.78
N GLU A 387 -8.40 -4.25 -6.47
CA GLU A 387 -7.22 -3.69 -5.81
C GLU A 387 -6.04 -4.64 -5.64
N LEU A 388 -6.26 -5.94 -5.87
CA LEU A 388 -5.24 -6.98 -5.79
C LEU A 388 -4.78 -7.45 -7.17
N GLY A 389 -5.20 -6.81 -8.26
CA GLY A 389 -4.81 -7.19 -9.63
C GLY A 389 -3.29 -7.39 -9.79
N GLU A 390 -2.49 -6.59 -9.09
CA GLU A 390 -1.03 -6.72 -9.01
C GLU A 390 -0.57 -7.99 -8.32
N THR A 391 -1.17 -8.29 -7.17
CA THR A 391 -0.86 -9.47 -6.37
C THR A 391 -1.31 -10.74 -7.09
N PHE A 392 -2.42 -10.68 -7.83
CA PHE A 392 -2.95 -11.78 -8.65
C PHE A 392 -2.15 -12.01 -9.92
N GLY A 393 -1.46 -10.99 -10.47
CA GLY A 393 -0.69 -11.04 -11.72
C GLY A 393 0.28 -12.22 -11.83
N ASN A 394 0.70 -12.78 -10.69
CA ASN A 394 1.29 -14.10 -10.62
C ASN A 394 0.29 -15.07 -9.99
N LEU A 395 -0.30 -15.97 -10.79
CA LEU A 395 -1.23 -17.02 -10.34
C LEU A 395 -0.65 -17.86 -9.20
N ASP A 396 0.67 -17.94 -9.11
CA ASP A 396 1.34 -18.71 -8.08
C ASP A 396 1.23 -18.04 -6.69
N ASN A 397 0.97 -16.73 -6.65
CA ASN A 397 0.67 -15.99 -5.42
C ASN A 397 -0.69 -16.39 -4.81
N LEU A 398 -1.60 -17.01 -5.58
CA LEU A 398 -2.90 -17.45 -5.07
C LEU A 398 -2.80 -18.52 -3.99
N LYS A 399 -1.73 -19.31 -4.06
CA LYS A 399 -1.39 -20.32 -3.06
C LYS A 399 -0.45 -19.78 -1.98
N SER A 400 0.04 -18.55 -2.15
CA SER A 400 0.98 -17.95 -1.20
C SER A 400 0.31 -17.78 0.17
N PRO A 401 0.97 -18.20 1.26
CA PRO A 401 0.56 -17.86 2.61
C PRO A 401 0.32 -16.35 2.79
N TYR A 402 1.01 -15.50 2.04
CA TYR A 402 0.83 -14.05 2.05
C TYR A 402 -0.59 -13.65 1.61
N LEU A 403 -1.06 -14.17 0.48
CA LEU A 403 -2.38 -13.81 -0.02
C LEU A 403 -3.49 -14.28 0.94
N ARG A 404 -3.31 -15.44 1.60
CA ARG A 404 -4.23 -15.93 2.64
C ARG A 404 -4.30 -15.04 3.89
N LYS A 405 -3.35 -14.14 4.09
CA LYS A 405 -3.42 -13.10 5.14
C LYS A 405 -4.27 -11.90 4.75
N ILE A 406 -4.52 -11.71 3.45
CA ILE A 406 -5.19 -10.54 2.88
C ILE A 406 -6.59 -10.91 2.37
N VAL A 407 -6.75 -12.13 1.85
CA VAL A 407 -7.97 -12.66 1.24
C VAL A 407 -8.46 -13.86 2.04
N ASP A 408 -9.75 -13.87 2.36
CA ASP A 408 -10.47 -15.07 2.75
C ASP A 408 -10.90 -15.81 1.48
N LEU A 409 -10.32 -17.00 1.33
CA LEU A 409 -10.67 -17.99 0.31
C LEU A 409 -11.51 -19.05 0.99
N GLU A 410 -12.82 -19.06 0.73
CA GLU A 410 -13.72 -20.08 1.23
C GLU A 410 -14.15 -20.99 0.06
N GLU A 411 -13.97 -22.29 0.26
CA GLU A 411 -14.29 -23.31 -0.72
C GLU A 411 -15.33 -24.24 -0.10
N THR A 412 -16.50 -24.32 -0.72
CA THR A 412 -17.57 -25.28 -0.38
C THR A 412 -17.85 -26.16 -1.61
N ASP A 413 -18.72 -27.16 -1.46
CA ASP A 413 -18.90 -28.20 -2.50
C ASP A 413 -19.19 -27.62 -3.90
N SER A 414 -20.00 -26.56 -4.00
CA SER A 414 -20.35 -25.93 -5.28
C SER A 414 -19.87 -24.49 -5.45
N TRP A 415 -19.10 -23.95 -4.50
CA TRP A 415 -18.68 -22.55 -4.51
C TRP A 415 -17.20 -22.34 -4.19
N LEU A 416 -16.64 -21.32 -4.84
CA LEU A 416 -15.41 -20.66 -4.46
C LEU A 416 -15.73 -19.16 -4.23
N THR A 417 -15.52 -18.72 -3.01
CA THR A 417 -15.76 -17.33 -2.58
C THR A 417 -14.44 -16.69 -2.19
N LEU A 418 -14.15 -15.51 -2.76
CA LEU A 418 -12.99 -14.70 -2.40
C LEU A 418 -13.44 -13.33 -1.90
N THR A 419 -12.95 -12.93 -0.73
CA THR A 419 -13.18 -11.59 -0.19
C THR A 419 -11.93 -11.09 0.48
N LEU A 420 -11.69 -9.78 0.46
CA LEU A 420 -10.67 -9.17 1.30
C LEU A 420 -11.04 -9.35 2.78
N ARG A 421 -10.06 -9.69 3.63
CA ARG A 421 -10.27 -9.78 5.08
C ARG A 421 -10.66 -8.42 5.67
N ASP A 422 -9.93 -7.38 5.27
CA ASP A 422 -10.21 -5.99 5.67
C ASP A 422 -10.96 -5.26 4.54
N ARG A 423 -12.28 -5.49 4.50
CA ARG A 423 -13.19 -4.85 3.54
C ARG A 423 -13.24 -3.34 3.73
N LEU A 424 -13.13 -2.85 4.96
CA LEU A 424 -13.14 -1.42 5.27
C LEU A 424 -11.90 -0.73 4.68
N ALA A 425 -10.71 -1.32 4.85
CA ALA A 425 -9.50 -0.84 4.21
C ALA A 425 -9.65 -0.83 2.69
N ALA A 426 -10.16 -1.92 2.10
CA ALA A 426 -10.41 -1.99 0.65
C ALA A 426 -11.26 -0.84 0.13
N ARG A 427 -12.39 -0.52 0.80
CA ARG A 427 -13.25 0.61 0.41
C ARG A 427 -12.56 1.96 0.49
N LYS A 428 -11.71 2.15 1.50
CA LYS A 428 -10.90 3.38 1.66
C LYS A 428 -9.80 3.51 0.62
N MET A 429 -9.38 2.39 0.05
CA MET A 429 -8.40 2.34 -1.02
C MET A 429 -9.01 2.63 -2.39
N THR A 430 -10.28 2.29 -2.58
CA THR A 430 -10.95 2.47 -3.87
C THR A 430 -11.07 3.95 -4.21
N VAL A 431 -10.46 4.32 -5.34
CA VAL A 431 -10.57 5.64 -5.92
C VAL A 431 -11.80 5.67 -6.81
N ASP A 432 -12.66 6.68 -6.66
CA ASP A 432 -13.79 6.83 -7.57
C ASP A 432 -13.23 7.03 -9.00
N PRO A 433 -13.50 6.10 -9.93
CA PRO A 433 -12.95 6.16 -11.28
C PRO A 433 -13.45 7.39 -12.06
N ARG A 434 -14.56 8.00 -11.67
CA ARG A 434 -15.05 9.26 -12.25
C ARG A 434 -14.09 10.42 -11.99
N THR A 435 -13.32 10.32 -10.92
CA THR A 435 -12.29 11.32 -10.61
C THR A 435 -11.10 11.15 -11.54
N ILE A 436 -10.69 9.91 -11.84
CA ILE A 436 -9.45 9.60 -12.57
C ILE A 436 -9.62 9.55 -14.10
N GLY A 437 -10.78 9.13 -14.59
CA GLY A 437 -11.05 8.99 -16.03
C GLY A 437 -10.76 10.24 -16.85
N PRO A 438 -11.21 11.45 -16.43
CA PRO A 438 -10.88 12.69 -17.13
C PRO A 438 -9.37 12.93 -17.26
N LEU A 439 -8.60 12.68 -16.20
CA LEU A 439 -7.15 12.89 -16.21
C LEU A 439 -6.43 11.91 -17.14
N ILE A 440 -6.85 10.64 -17.12
CA ILE A 440 -6.28 9.60 -18.01
C ILE A 440 -6.55 9.96 -19.48
N ARG A 441 -7.77 10.38 -19.82
CA ARG A 441 -8.10 10.82 -21.19
C ARG A 441 -7.30 12.04 -21.60
N LEU A 442 -7.16 13.01 -20.70
CA LEU A 442 -6.37 14.22 -20.94
C LEU A 442 -4.90 13.91 -21.25
N ALA A 443 -4.27 13.08 -20.42
CA ALA A 443 -2.89 12.62 -20.59
C ALA A 443 -2.69 11.85 -21.91
N HIS A 444 -3.72 11.08 -22.31
CA HIS A 444 -3.71 10.38 -23.59
C HIS A 444 -3.80 11.34 -24.79
N GLU A 445 -4.76 12.25 -24.75
CA GLU A 445 -5.05 13.21 -25.84
C GLU A 445 -3.91 14.20 -26.06
N ARG A 446 -3.30 14.72 -24.98
CA ARG A 446 -2.37 15.86 -25.06
C ARG A 446 -0.89 15.51 -24.96
N ASP A 447 -0.54 14.27 -24.63
CA ASP A 447 0.85 13.92 -24.26
C ASP A 447 1.38 14.62 -23.00
N CYS A 448 0.49 15.25 -22.24
CA CYS A 448 0.85 15.91 -21.00
C CYS A 448 -0.39 16.17 -20.13
N VAL A 449 -0.12 16.50 -18.87
CA VAL A 449 -1.08 17.05 -17.92
C VAL A 449 -0.40 18.27 -17.29
N SER A 450 -1.11 19.39 -17.13
CA SER A 450 -0.53 20.56 -16.45
C SER A 450 -0.54 20.38 -14.92
N ILE A 451 0.32 21.11 -14.20
CA ILE A 451 0.32 21.09 -12.73
C ILE A 451 -1.02 21.56 -12.14
N GLU A 452 -1.73 22.48 -12.81
CA GLU A 452 -3.08 22.90 -12.43
C GLU A 452 -4.06 21.72 -12.52
N GLU A 453 -3.99 20.93 -13.58
CA GLU A 453 -4.87 19.78 -13.80
C GLU A 453 -4.55 18.65 -12.81
N GLU A 454 -3.26 18.36 -12.59
CA GLU A 454 -2.81 17.40 -11.58
C GLU A 454 -3.21 17.80 -10.16
N SER A 455 -3.07 19.09 -9.83
CA SER A 455 -3.38 19.61 -8.50
C SER A 455 -4.89 19.67 -8.22
N GLU A 456 -5.70 20.12 -9.18
CA GLU A 456 -7.15 20.09 -9.07
C GLU A 456 -7.65 18.66 -8.84
N PHE A 457 -7.03 17.72 -9.56
CA PHE A 457 -7.29 16.30 -9.36
C PHE A 457 -6.82 15.81 -7.97
N ALA A 458 -5.60 16.15 -7.55
CA ALA A 458 -5.04 15.75 -6.26
C ALA A 458 -5.88 16.24 -5.07
N ALA A 459 -6.54 17.39 -5.21
CA ALA A 459 -7.48 17.95 -4.24
C ALA A 459 -8.78 17.14 -4.11
N LYS A 460 -9.19 16.40 -5.16
CA LYS A 460 -10.43 15.61 -5.18
C LYS A 460 -10.27 14.20 -4.62
N LEU A 461 -9.09 13.57 -4.72
CA LEU A 461 -8.94 12.22 -4.14
C LEU A 461 -8.77 12.26 -2.62
N PRO A 462 -9.10 11.18 -1.90
CA PRO A 462 -8.74 11.01 -0.50
C PRO A 462 -7.23 11.17 -0.26
N PRO A 463 -6.81 11.55 0.98
CA PRO A 463 -5.41 11.66 1.42
C PRO A 463 -4.75 10.28 1.51
N ASN A 464 -4.71 9.59 0.39
CA ASN A 464 -4.29 8.22 0.26
C ASN A 464 -3.19 8.16 -0.81
N GLU A 465 -1.96 7.87 -0.40
CA GLU A 465 -0.81 7.71 -1.30
C GLU A 465 -1.05 6.62 -2.35
N MET A 466 -1.84 5.58 -2.04
CA MET A 466 -2.18 4.54 -3.02
C MET A 466 -3.08 5.05 -4.12
N ALA A 467 -3.97 5.98 -3.81
CA ALA A 467 -4.80 6.58 -4.84
C ALA A 467 -3.90 7.26 -5.90
N SER A 468 -2.78 7.86 -5.44
CA SER A 468 -1.76 8.47 -6.28
C SER A 468 -0.94 7.43 -7.03
N TYR A 469 -0.41 6.40 -6.33
CA TYR A 469 0.32 5.29 -6.95
C TYR A 469 -0.53 4.57 -8.00
N ARG A 470 -1.82 4.35 -7.73
CA ARG A 470 -2.73 3.71 -8.68
C ARG A 470 -3.06 4.63 -9.83
N LEU A 471 -3.34 5.90 -9.57
CA LEU A 471 -3.56 6.86 -10.64
C LEU A 471 -2.36 6.86 -11.58
N SER A 472 -1.17 7.08 -11.03
CA SER A 472 0.02 7.16 -11.84
C SER A 472 0.25 5.88 -12.61
N ARG A 473 -0.01 4.73 -11.99
CA ARG A 473 0.06 3.45 -12.66
C ARG A 473 -0.97 3.31 -13.78
N ARG A 474 -2.19 3.79 -13.60
CA ARG A 474 -3.24 3.82 -14.65
C ARG A 474 -2.89 4.77 -15.79
N ILE A 475 -2.39 5.97 -15.49
CA ILE A 475 -1.87 6.89 -16.51
C ILE A 475 -0.69 6.22 -17.22
N ASN A 476 0.20 5.63 -16.44
CA ASN A 476 1.31 4.80 -16.88
C ASN A 476 0.87 3.49 -17.52
N GLN A 477 -0.42 3.15 -17.62
CA GLN A 477 -0.86 2.02 -18.45
C GLN A 477 -1.21 2.53 -19.85
N VAL A 478 -1.84 3.70 -19.94
CA VAL A 478 -2.23 4.30 -21.21
C VAL A 478 -1.05 4.93 -21.95
N ARG A 479 -0.09 5.48 -21.21
CA ARG A 479 1.07 6.17 -21.76
C ARG A 479 2.26 6.04 -20.81
N PRO A 480 3.48 5.73 -21.27
CA PRO A 480 4.67 5.89 -20.44
C PRO A 480 4.91 7.39 -20.26
N TYR A 481 4.18 7.98 -19.33
CA TYR A 481 4.41 9.33 -18.89
C TYR A 481 5.28 9.20 -17.63
N ASP A 482 6.49 9.75 -17.65
CA ASP A 482 7.18 10.02 -16.40
C ASP A 482 6.45 11.22 -15.77
N LEU A 483 5.20 10.98 -15.33
CA LEU A 483 4.69 11.76 -14.22
C LEU A 483 5.82 11.70 -13.20
N PRO A 484 6.23 12.83 -12.63
CA PRO A 484 6.84 12.78 -11.33
C PRO A 484 5.70 12.34 -10.40
N VAL A 485 5.39 11.05 -10.42
CA VAL A 485 4.42 10.36 -9.54
C VAL A 485 4.85 10.51 -8.09
N ASN A 486 6.15 10.70 -7.92
CA ASN A 486 6.80 11.02 -6.67
C ASN A 486 6.60 12.49 -6.26
N ASN A 487 5.97 13.33 -7.08
CA ASN A 487 5.53 14.66 -6.65
C ASN A 487 4.77 14.47 -5.35
N ASP A 488 5.32 15.01 -4.28
CA ASP A 488 4.73 15.02 -2.96
C ASP A 488 3.29 15.53 -3.12
N ARG A 489 2.33 14.62 -2.99
CA ARG A 489 0.93 14.97 -3.25
C ARG A 489 0.44 16.00 -2.25
N ALA A 490 1.05 16.08 -1.07
CA ALA A 490 0.82 17.20 -0.17
C ALA A 490 1.20 18.50 -0.87
N THR A 491 2.32 18.57 -1.60
CA THR A 491 2.70 19.69 -2.47
C THR A 491 1.69 19.97 -3.58
N LEU A 492 1.22 18.97 -4.32
CA LEU A 492 0.18 19.19 -5.35
C LEU A 492 -1.13 19.70 -4.74
N ARG A 493 -1.51 19.24 -3.56
CA ARG A 493 -2.70 19.73 -2.84
C ARG A 493 -2.51 21.10 -2.26
N MET A 494 -1.33 21.36 -1.69
CA MET A 494 -0.89 22.69 -1.28
C MET A 494 -1.10 23.63 -2.45
N TYR A 495 -0.53 23.30 -3.62
CA TYR A 495 -0.69 24.07 -4.85
C TYR A 495 -2.17 24.26 -5.22
N ALA A 496 -2.97 23.20 -5.18
CA ALA A 496 -4.42 23.26 -5.46
C ALA A 496 -5.18 24.20 -4.51
N PHE A 497 -4.75 24.30 -3.25
CA PHE A 497 -5.38 25.13 -2.23
C PHE A 497 -4.85 26.56 -2.18
N MET A 498 -3.78 26.88 -2.90
CA MET A 498 -3.31 28.27 -3.06
C MET A 498 -4.25 29.03 -3.99
N ASP A 499 -4.50 30.29 -3.67
CA ASP A 499 -5.15 31.22 -4.60
C ASP A 499 -4.23 31.51 -5.80
N PRO A 500 -4.77 31.77 -7.01
CA PRO A 500 -3.97 32.03 -8.20
C PRO A 500 -2.87 33.11 -8.05
N PRO A 501 -3.09 34.24 -7.36
CA PRO A 501 -2.03 35.23 -7.12
C PRO A 501 -0.86 34.70 -6.28
N LEU A 502 -1.16 33.79 -5.35
CA LEU A 502 -0.18 33.18 -4.47
C LEU A 502 0.69 32.17 -5.23
N ARG A 503 0.09 31.40 -6.14
CA ARG A 503 0.82 30.51 -7.06
C ARG A 503 1.82 31.29 -7.89
N LYS A 504 1.37 32.39 -8.52
CA LYS A 504 2.25 33.30 -9.28
C LYS A 504 3.38 33.88 -8.43
N LEU A 505 3.11 34.16 -7.16
CA LEU A 505 4.12 34.68 -6.24
C LEU A 505 5.22 33.64 -5.97
N ILE A 506 4.84 32.38 -5.72
CA ILE A 506 5.77 31.27 -5.50
C ILE A 506 6.62 31.01 -6.74
N PHE A 507 6.01 30.96 -7.93
CA PHE A 507 6.74 30.80 -9.19
C PHE A 507 7.66 31.97 -9.54
N SER A 508 7.48 33.14 -8.91
CA SER A 508 8.39 34.26 -9.09
C SER A 508 9.61 34.22 -8.14
N GLY A 509 9.83 33.10 -7.45
CA GLY A 509 10.90 32.95 -6.44
C GLY A 509 10.70 33.81 -5.19
N LYS A 510 9.51 34.39 -5.00
CA LYS A 510 9.25 35.31 -3.88
C LYS A 510 8.81 34.55 -2.64
N VAL A 511 9.40 34.93 -1.51
CA VAL A 511 9.06 34.38 -0.19
C VAL A 511 7.60 34.68 0.15
N VAL A 512 6.84 33.64 0.46
CA VAL A 512 5.45 33.75 0.91
C VAL A 512 5.38 33.58 2.42
N PRO A 513 4.90 34.60 3.17
CA PRO A 513 4.70 34.45 4.61
C PRO A 513 3.69 33.35 4.91
N LEU A 514 4.04 32.41 5.80
CA LEU A 514 3.21 31.29 6.22
C LEU A 514 1.79 31.72 6.66
N GLN A 515 1.67 32.89 7.28
CA GLN A 515 0.41 33.43 7.78
C GLN A 515 -0.58 33.78 6.65
N LYS A 516 -0.10 33.99 5.42
CA LYS A 516 -0.94 34.33 4.26
C LYS A 516 -1.51 33.09 3.55
N LEU A 517 -1.10 31.89 3.96
CA LEU A 517 -1.42 30.66 3.26
C LEU A 517 -2.80 30.09 3.69
N GLY A 518 -3.38 30.57 4.78
CA GLY A 518 -4.66 30.11 5.32
C GLY A 518 -4.61 28.71 5.95
N ASP A 519 -5.64 28.37 6.73
CA ASP A 519 -5.63 27.16 7.57
C ASP A 519 -5.56 25.85 6.79
N ARG A 520 -6.15 25.79 5.59
CA ARG A 520 -6.11 24.59 4.73
C ARG A 520 -4.70 24.32 4.23
N PHE A 521 -3.98 25.35 3.81
CA PHE A 521 -2.61 25.21 3.35
C PHE A 521 -1.66 24.89 4.50
N ALA A 522 -1.83 25.55 5.65
CA ALA A 522 -1.04 25.24 6.85
C ALA A 522 -1.19 23.77 7.27
N ARG A 523 -2.39 23.20 7.13
CA ARG A 523 -2.63 21.77 7.33
C ARG A 523 -1.89 20.91 6.31
N GLU A 524 -1.84 21.26 5.03
CA GLU A 524 -1.09 20.47 4.05
C GLU A 524 0.43 20.69 4.14
N ILE A 525 0.95 21.86 4.52
CA ILE A 525 2.38 22.02 4.90
C ILE A 525 2.69 21.09 6.07
N TYR A 526 1.82 21.08 7.08
CA TYR A 526 1.99 20.18 8.21
C TYR A 526 2.05 18.72 7.74
N LYS A 527 1.20 18.36 6.77
CA LYS A 527 1.32 17.09 6.09
C LYS A 527 2.67 16.99 5.39
N ALA A 528 3.05 17.81 4.43
CA ALA A 528 4.34 17.70 3.75
C ALA A 528 5.55 17.60 4.72
N ILE A 529 5.74 18.54 5.65
CA ILE A 529 6.90 18.59 6.57
C ILE A 529 6.93 17.38 7.52
N PHE A 530 5.78 17.04 8.09
CA PHE A 530 5.68 15.97 9.08
C PHE A 530 5.01 14.73 8.51
N TRP A 531 4.89 14.54 7.19
CA TRP A 531 4.34 13.37 6.49
C TRP A 531 5.29 12.89 5.39
N ALA A 532 6.11 13.76 4.77
CA ALA A 532 7.13 13.35 3.82
C ALA A 532 8.19 12.45 4.48
N ASP A 533 8.60 11.41 3.76
CA ASP A 533 9.87 10.74 4.01
C ASP A 533 10.98 11.68 3.54
N TRP A 534 11.66 12.32 4.48
CA TRP A 534 12.75 13.26 4.17
C TRP A 534 13.87 12.57 3.38
N ALA A 535 13.97 11.24 3.44
CA ALA A 535 14.91 10.45 2.64
C ALA A 535 14.66 10.53 1.12
N ASN A 536 13.45 10.90 0.68
CA ASN A 536 13.14 11.03 -0.75
C ASN A 536 13.27 12.46 -1.29
N TRP A 537 13.32 13.49 -0.44
CA TRP A 537 13.40 14.88 -0.89
C TRP A 537 14.72 15.21 -1.61
N ASP A 538 15.83 14.56 -1.27
CA ASP A 538 17.12 14.74 -1.98
C ASP A 538 17.11 14.08 -3.37
N VAL A 539 16.26 13.06 -3.58
CA VAL A 539 16.02 12.46 -4.90
C VAL A 539 15.13 13.39 -5.76
N ASP A 540 14.20 14.10 -5.13
CA ASP A 540 13.24 14.98 -5.80
C ASP A 540 13.90 16.23 -6.41
N TYR A 541 14.99 16.77 -5.83
CA TYR A 541 15.71 17.91 -6.42
C TYR A 541 16.33 17.58 -7.79
N GLN A 542 16.65 16.30 -8.06
CA GLN A 542 17.16 15.86 -9.36
C GLN A 542 16.04 15.51 -10.36
N MET A 543 14.82 15.24 -9.90
CA MET A 543 13.68 14.90 -10.76
C MET A 543 13.04 16.10 -11.47
N PHE A 544 13.39 17.33 -11.09
CA PHE A 544 13.02 18.55 -11.82
C PHE A 544 13.91 18.82 -13.06
N GLN A 545 14.87 17.94 -13.37
CA GLN A 545 15.65 18.00 -14.62
C GLN A 545 15.05 17.09 -15.71
N LYS A 546 14.81 17.67 -16.90
CA LYS A 546 14.03 17.13 -18.03
C LYS A 546 14.51 15.77 -18.57
N PRO A 547 13.55 14.96 -19.09
CA PRO A 547 13.78 14.28 -20.38
C PRO A 547 13.05 14.94 -21.56
N ASN A 548 11.82 15.45 -21.40
CA ASN A 548 11.01 15.88 -22.55
C ASN A 548 10.17 17.14 -22.28
N GLY A 549 10.71 18.31 -22.62
CA GLY A 549 10.03 19.45 -23.27
C GLY A 549 8.74 20.11 -22.73
N CYS A 550 7.99 19.54 -21.78
CA CYS A 550 6.65 20.02 -21.42
C CYS A 550 6.58 20.75 -20.06
N TRP A 551 7.70 20.96 -19.39
CA TRP A 551 7.79 21.92 -18.29
C TRP A 551 8.25 23.27 -18.85
N SER A 552 7.50 24.35 -18.59
CA SER A 552 8.02 25.69 -18.82
C SER A 552 9.32 25.85 -18.03
N GLU A 553 10.28 26.60 -18.57
CA GLU A 553 11.59 26.85 -17.95
C GLU A 553 11.51 27.49 -16.56
N GLU A 554 10.32 27.88 -16.11
CA GLU A 554 10.02 28.61 -14.86
C GLU A 554 10.06 27.75 -13.59
N PHE A 555 10.16 26.42 -13.66
CA PHE A 555 10.14 25.58 -12.44
C PHE A 555 11.53 25.32 -11.83
N ASN A 556 12.61 25.62 -12.56
CA ASN A 556 13.99 25.35 -12.12
C ASN A 556 14.71 26.58 -11.49
N GLU A 557 14.04 27.73 -11.45
CA GLU A 557 14.46 28.92 -10.67
C GLU A 557 13.60 29.05 -9.40
#